data_AF-A0A7W9LT25-F1
#
_entry.id   AF-A0A7W9LT25-F1
#
_cell.length_a   1.000
_cell.length_b   1.000
_cell.length_c   1.000
_cell.angle_alpha   90.00
_cell.angle_beta   90.00
_cell.angle_gamma   90.00
#
_symmetry.space_group_name_H-M   'P 1'
#
loop_
_entity.id
_entity.type
_entity.pdbx_description
1 polymer ?
#
loop_
_entity_poly.entity_id
_entity_poly.type
_entity_poly.pdbx_seq_one_letter_code
_entity_poly.pdbx_strand_id
1 'polypeptide(L)'
;MKDGGLLDVTKEFDWNEAKDTDPTAKQSVTVDGKVYGAPFYVGVRALYYRKDVFEELGLSVPKPMAELASTARKIRTAKPDLYGLAVGGAFNSAGYFLNSLLVAGCVVIASALIAFLAATAVTRFRFRLRTALLIMFLVAQMVPVEALTIPLFFLMRDFGRLNTLGTLILPHIAFSLPFAIWMLRGFVKAVPEALEEAACIDGASRTRFLWQILFPLVLPGLVATSVFLHLRLERLPLRQVVHHQ
;
A
#
# COMPACT_ATOMS: atom_id res chain seq x y z
N MET A 1 -39.27 -15.80 12.73
CA MET A 1 -38.15 -16.47 13.43
C MET A 1 -37.46 -15.41 14.25
N LYS A 2 -37.31 -15.62 15.57
CA LYS A 2 -37.01 -14.55 16.52
C LYS A 2 -35.56 -14.06 16.53
N ASP A 3 -34.65 -14.73 15.83
CA ASP A 3 -33.31 -14.24 15.53
C ASP A 3 -33.00 -14.61 14.08
N GLY A 4 -32.64 -13.62 13.26
CA GLY A 4 -32.45 -13.74 11.81
C GLY A 4 -31.20 -14.52 11.39
N GLY A 5 -31.00 -15.74 11.88
CA GLY A 5 -30.00 -16.68 11.37
C GLY A 5 -28.55 -16.44 11.79
N LEU A 6 -28.29 -15.60 12.80
CA LEU A 6 -26.95 -15.34 13.32
C LEU A 6 -26.67 -16.18 14.57
N LEU A 7 -25.47 -16.76 14.63
CA LEU A 7 -24.99 -17.55 15.76
C LEU A 7 -24.49 -16.62 16.89
N ASP A 8 -24.97 -16.84 18.11
CA ASP A 8 -24.46 -16.16 19.31
C ASP A 8 -23.08 -16.72 19.66
N VAL A 9 -22.03 -15.92 19.42
CA VAL A 9 -20.62 -16.29 19.62
C VAL A 9 -20.03 -15.60 20.86
N THR A 10 -20.87 -15.09 21.76
CA THR A 10 -20.44 -14.31 22.94
C THR A 10 -19.44 -15.07 23.82
N LYS A 11 -19.57 -16.40 23.90
CA LYS A 11 -18.66 -17.25 24.70
C LYS A 11 -17.34 -17.57 24.01
N GLU A 12 -17.26 -17.37 22.71
CA GLU A 12 -16.12 -17.76 21.87
C GLU A 12 -15.17 -16.58 21.62
N PHE A 13 -15.60 -15.35 21.95
CA PHE A 13 -14.86 -14.13 21.68
C PHE A 13 -14.40 -13.44 22.96
N ASP A 14 -13.10 -13.53 23.28
CA ASP A 14 -12.50 -12.83 24.43
C ASP A 14 -12.02 -11.42 24.05
N TRP A 15 -12.72 -10.41 24.58
CA TRP A 15 -12.40 -9.00 24.34
C TRP A 15 -11.14 -8.53 25.07
N ASN A 16 -10.58 -9.32 26.00
CA ASN A 16 -9.35 -8.97 26.70
C ASN A 16 -8.12 -9.00 25.77
N GLU A 17 -8.14 -9.86 24.76
CA GLU A 17 -7.09 -9.93 23.73
C GLU A 17 -7.20 -8.78 22.72
N ALA A 18 -8.40 -8.21 22.54
CA ALA A 18 -8.70 -7.10 21.63
C ALA A 18 -8.67 -5.71 22.29
N LYS A 19 -7.99 -5.55 23.43
CA LYS A 19 -7.91 -4.30 24.20
C LYS A 19 -7.40 -3.09 23.43
N ASP A 20 -6.60 -3.32 22.38
CA ASP A 20 -6.03 -2.29 21.52
C ASP A 20 -6.95 -1.93 20.33
N THR A 21 -8.13 -2.56 20.24
CA THR A 21 -9.14 -2.31 19.20
C THR A 21 -10.04 -1.15 19.60
N ASP A 22 -10.48 -0.38 18.62
CA ASP A 22 -11.44 0.72 18.84
C ASP A 22 -12.71 0.20 19.57
N PRO A 23 -13.15 0.83 20.68
CA PRO A 23 -14.33 0.41 21.44
C PRO A 23 -15.61 0.29 20.62
N THR A 24 -15.71 1.03 19.50
CA THR A 24 -16.84 0.99 18.57
C THR A 24 -16.91 -0.32 17.78
N ALA A 25 -15.81 -1.05 17.63
CA ALA A 25 -15.78 -2.35 16.98
C ALA A 25 -16.63 -3.38 17.73
N LYS A 26 -16.53 -3.40 19.07
CA LYS A 26 -17.37 -4.25 19.94
C LYS A 26 -18.85 -3.92 19.82
N GLN A 27 -19.17 -2.62 19.79
CA GLN A 27 -20.53 -2.16 19.65
C GLN A 27 -21.14 -2.53 18.28
N SER A 28 -20.33 -2.55 17.22
CA SER A 28 -20.79 -2.87 15.87
C SER A 28 -21.24 -4.33 15.67
N VAL A 29 -20.76 -5.23 16.53
CA VAL A 29 -21.07 -6.67 16.49
C VAL A 29 -21.96 -7.13 17.65
N THR A 30 -22.40 -6.20 18.51
CA THR A 30 -23.24 -6.48 19.68
C THR A 30 -24.67 -6.02 19.45
N VAL A 31 -25.63 -6.92 19.59
CA VAL A 31 -27.07 -6.62 19.56
C VAL A 31 -27.69 -7.19 20.83
N ASP A 32 -28.44 -6.37 21.58
CA ASP A 32 -29.10 -6.77 22.84
C ASP A 32 -28.16 -7.46 23.86
N GLY A 33 -26.90 -7.01 23.92
CA GLY A 33 -25.88 -7.52 24.83
C GLY A 33 -25.21 -8.82 24.39
N LYS A 34 -25.53 -9.35 23.21
CA LYS A 34 -24.94 -10.55 22.62
C LYS A 34 -24.09 -10.22 21.40
N VAL A 35 -22.95 -10.90 21.27
CA VAL A 35 -22.02 -10.73 20.16
C VAL A 35 -22.34 -11.75 19.07
N TYR A 36 -22.55 -11.26 17.85
CA TYR A 36 -22.97 -12.08 16.70
C TYR A 36 -21.92 -12.11 15.57
N GLY A 37 -20.71 -11.62 15.82
CA GLY A 37 -19.61 -11.69 14.85
C GLY A 37 -18.29 -11.10 15.34
N ALA A 38 -17.21 -11.43 14.62
CA ALA A 38 -15.89 -10.82 14.79
C ALA A 38 -15.71 -9.70 13.76
N PRO A 39 -15.34 -8.46 14.17
CA PRO A 39 -15.16 -7.36 13.23
C PRO A 39 -13.89 -7.58 12.39
N PHE A 40 -14.07 -8.18 11.20
CA PHE A 40 -12.97 -8.48 10.25
C PHE A 40 -12.41 -7.24 9.53
N TYR A 41 -13.11 -6.11 9.59
CA TYR A 41 -12.71 -4.84 8.98
C TYR A 41 -13.44 -3.66 9.64
N VAL A 42 -12.68 -2.68 10.14
CA VAL A 42 -13.23 -1.43 10.69
C VAL A 42 -12.70 -0.27 9.84
N GLY A 43 -13.59 0.40 9.10
CA GLY A 43 -13.20 1.54 8.28
C GLY A 43 -14.30 2.57 8.04
N VAL A 44 -13.91 3.84 7.77
CA VAL A 44 -14.80 4.90 7.28
C VAL A 44 -15.48 4.45 6.02
N ARG A 45 -16.80 4.59 6.03
CA ARG A 45 -17.66 4.56 4.86
C ARG A 45 -18.20 5.98 4.69
N ALA A 46 -18.03 6.54 3.50
CA ALA A 46 -18.70 7.78 3.16
C ALA A 46 -20.23 7.55 3.13
N LEU A 47 -20.98 8.53 3.64
CA LEU A 47 -22.45 8.50 3.58
C LEU A 47 -22.91 8.86 2.18
N TYR A 48 -23.14 7.84 1.35
CA TYR A 48 -23.84 8.01 0.08
C TYR A 48 -25.34 8.02 0.33
N TYR A 49 -26.00 9.11 -0.06
CA TYR A 49 -27.45 9.23 -0.04
C TYR A 49 -27.97 9.69 -1.41
N ARG A 50 -29.17 9.23 -1.73
CA ARG A 50 -29.88 9.57 -2.97
C ARG A 50 -30.67 10.86 -2.76
N LYS A 51 -30.21 11.97 -3.37
CA LYS A 51 -30.83 13.30 -3.22
C LYS A 51 -32.29 13.31 -3.69
N ASP A 52 -32.58 12.60 -4.77
CA ASP A 52 -33.92 12.37 -5.33
C ASP A 52 -34.91 11.80 -4.29
N VAL A 53 -34.49 10.81 -3.51
CA VAL A 53 -35.34 10.18 -2.47
C VAL A 53 -35.59 11.13 -1.30
N PHE A 54 -34.62 11.98 -0.98
CA PHE A 54 -34.76 12.96 0.10
C PHE A 54 -35.71 14.09 -0.29
N GLU A 55 -35.59 14.58 -1.52
CA GLU A 55 -36.50 15.60 -2.06
C GLU A 55 -37.93 15.07 -2.20
N GLU A 56 -38.10 13.85 -2.71
CA GLU A 56 -39.41 13.19 -2.85
C GLU A 56 -40.11 12.94 -1.51
N LEU A 57 -39.35 12.58 -0.47
CA LEU A 57 -39.89 12.33 0.87
C LEU A 57 -39.91 13.58 1.76
N GLY A 58 -39.49 14.74 1.25
CA GLY A 58 -39.41 16.00 2.01
C GLY A 58 -38.46 15.93 3.22
N LEU A 59 -37.43 15.07 3.15
CA LEU A 59 -36.49 14.85 4.24
C LEU A 59 -35.27 15.76 4.09
N SER A 60 -34.87 16.41 5.19
CA SER A 60 -33.59 17.12 5.25
C SER A 60 -32.44 16.15 5.52
N VAL A 61 -31.25 16.51 5.02
CA VAL A 61 -30.04 15.69 5.25
C VAL A 61 -29.71 15.71 6.75
N PRO A 62 -29.71 14.55 7.44
CA PRO A 62 -29.42 14.48 8.86
C PRO A 62 -27.98 14.92 9.13
N LYS A 63 -27.80 15.83 10.09
CA LYS A 63 -26.49 16.40 10.44
C LYS A 63 -25.82 15.63 11.60
N PRO A 64 -26.54 15.24 12.67
CA PRO A 64 -26.01 14.40 13.75
C PRO A 64 -26.13 12.90 13.41
N MET A 65 -25.17 12.10 13.90
CA MET A 65 -25.20 10.64 13.74
C MET A 65 -26.46 9.98 14.34
N ALA A 66 -27.02 10.56 15.40
CA ALA A 66 -28.25 10.06 16.04
C ALA A 66 -29.50 10.17 15.14
N GLU A 67 -29.53 11.14 14.22
CA GLU A 67 -30.66 11.35 13.29
C GLU A 67 -30.59 10.42 12.07
N LEU A 68 -29.44 9.79 11.80
CA LEU A 68 -29.28 8.89 10.66
C LEU A 68 -30.15 7.64 10.80
N ALA A 69 -30.20 7.04 11.99
CA ALA A 69 -30.96 5.82 12.21
C ALA A 69 -32.49 6.05 12.17
N SER A 70 -32.95 7.24 12.57
CA SER A 70 -34.37 7.60 12.45
C SER A 70 -34.74 7.95 11.01
N THR A 71 -33.86 8.65 10.29
CA THR A 71 -34.03 8.98 8.86
C THR A 71 -33.99 7.74 7.98
N ALA A 72 -33.05 6.82 8.23
CA ALA A 72 -32.94 5.54 7.55
C ALA A 72 -34.21 4.69 7.71
N ARG A 73 -34.80 4.67 8.92
CA ARG A 73 -36.08 3.99 9.19
C ARG A 73 -37.23 4.62 8.40
N LYS A 74 -37.34 5.95 8.36
CA LYS A 74 -38.38 6.64 7.56
C LYS A 74 -38.27 6.31 6.08
N ILE A 75 -37.04 6.29 5.53
CA ILE A 75 -36.79 5.94 4.12
C ILE A 75 -37.16 4.47 3.86
N ARG A 76 -36.78 3.55 4.76
CA ARG A 76 -37.11 2.11 4.65
C ARG A 76 -38.61 1.86 4.69
N THR A 77 -39.35 2.58 5.55
CA THR A 77 -40.81 2.46 5.65
C THR A 77 -41.50 2.97 4.39
N ALA A 78 -41.00 4.07 3.80
CA ALA A 78 -41.58 4.65 2.58
C ALA A 78 -41.17 3.88 1.30
N LYS A 79 -39.95 3.32 1.27
CA LYS A 79 -39.41 2.53 0.16
C LYS A 79 -38.80 1.22 0.72
N PRO A 80 -39.60 0.15 0.84
CA PRO A 80 -39.17 -1.12 1.44
C PRO A 80 -37.97 -1.78 0.74
N ASP A 81 -37.78 -1.48 -0.55
CA ASP A 81 -36.69 -2.04 -1.36
C ASP A 81 -35.37 -1.27 -1.22
N LEU A 82 -35.38 -0.11 -0.54
CA LEU A 82 -34.20 0.73 -0.35
C LEU A 82 -33.52 0.47 0.98
N TYR A 83 -32.19 0.33 0.97
CA TYR A 83 -31.39 0.39 2.19
C TYR A 83 -31.12 1.86 2.52
N GLY A 84 -31.87 2.40 3.49
CA GLY A 84 -31.75 3.79 3.93
C GLY A 84 -30.39 4.04 4.58
N LEU A 85 -29.52 4.76 3.86
CA LEU A 85 -28.29 5.41 4.34
C LEU A 85 -27.14 4.47 4.81
N ALA A 86 -26.04 4.45 4.06
CA ALA A 86 -24.81 3.74 4.44
C ALA A 86 -23.89 4.64 5.28
N VAL A 87 -23.71 4.36 6.58
CA VAL A 87 -22.81 5.11 7.47
C VAL A 87 -21.46 4.41 7.57
N GLY A 88 -20.35 5.16 7.73
CA GLY A 88 -19.15 4.59 8.31
C GLY A 88 -18.35 5.57 9.15
N GLY A 89 -17.74 5.01 10.19
CA GLY A 89 -17.19 5.73 11.34
C GLY A 89 -15.85 6.40 11.07
N ALA A 90 -15.42 7.32 11.93
CA ALA A 90 -14.21 8.12 11.76
C ALA A 90 -12.92 7.26 11.72
N PHE A 91 -12.11 7.42 10.68
CA PHE A 91 -10.77 6.84 10.57
C PHE A 91 -9.81 7.86 11.17
N ASN A 92 -8.79 7.37 11.88
CA ASN A 92 -7.51 8.07 11.98
C ASN A 92 -6.78 8.01 10.62
N SER A 93 -7.41 8.56 9.57
CA SER A 93 -6.92 8.54 8.19
C SER A 93 -5.52 9.14 8.10
N ALA A 94 -5.23 10.15 8.91
CA ALA A 94 -3.95 10.84 8.92
C ALA A 94 -2.78 9.90 9.29
N GLY A 95 -2.93 9.06 10.31
CA GLY A 95 -1.86 8.15 10.76
C GLY A 95 -1.57 7.04 9.74
N TYR A 96 -2.62 6.39 9.23
CA TYR A 96 -2.47 5.34 8.21
C TYR A 96 -1.97 5.88 6.87
N PHE A 97 -2.44 7.06 6.49
CA PHE A 97 -1.94 7.75 5.30
C PHE A 97 -0.46 8.09 5.45
N LEU A 98 -0.04 8.62 6.61
CA LEU A 98 1.35 8.98 6.85
C LEU A 98 2.27 7.76 6.87
N ASN A 99 1.86 6.65 7.50
CA ASN A 99 2.60 5.39 7.47
C ASN A 99 2.74 4.84 6.05
N SER A 100 1.66 4.86 5.27
CA SER A 100 1.67 4.40 3.88
C SER A 100 2.55 5.27 3.00
N LEU A 101 2.47 6.60 3.17
CA LEU A 101 3.29 7.57 2.46
C LEU A 101 4.78 7.40 2.82
N LEU A 102 5.08 7.16 4.10
CA LEU A 102 6.44 6.91 4.57
C LEU A 102 6.99 5.61 3.95
N VAL A 103 6.24 4.52 4.01
CA VAL A 103 6.64 3.24 3.39
C VAL A 103 6.87 3.41 1.89
N ALA A 104 5.90 4.00 1.18
CA ALA A 104 6.02 4.22 -0.26
C ALA A 104 7.21 5.12 -0.63
N GLY A 105 7.39 6.23 0.10
CA GLY A 105 8.50 7.14 -0.09
C GLY A 105 9.86 6.47 0.16
N CYS A 106 10.00 5.76 1.28
CA CYS A 106 11.22 5.01 1.60
C CYS A 106 11.54 3.97 0.52
N VAL A 107 10.56 3.18 0.09
CA VAL A 107 10.76 2.17 -0.95
C VAL A 107 11.18 2.81 -2.27
N VAL A 108 10.50 3.86 -2.71
CA VAL A 108 10.80 4.55 -3.97
C VAL A 108 12.21 5.14 -3.94
N ILE A 109 12.56 5.89 -2.90
CA ILE A 109 13.86 6.56 -2.79
C ILE A 109 14.99 5.52 -2.70
N ALA A 110 14.85 4.54 -1.80
CA ALA A 110 15.88 3.52 -1.62
C ALA A 110 16.06 2.67 -2.89
N SER A 111 14.96 2.23 -3.51
CA SER A 111 15.01 1.43 -4.73
C SER A 111 15.61 2.22 -5.88
N ALA A 112 15.25 3.49 -6.06
CA ALA A 112 15.78 4.33 -7.14
C ALA A 112 17.29 4.56 -6.98
N LEU A 113 17.78 4.81 -5.75
CA LEU A 113 19.20 5.01 -5.48
C LEU A 113 20.00 3.72 -5.70
N ILE A 114 19.55 2.60 -5.14
CA ILE A 114 20.21 1.30 -5.31
C ILE A 114 20.20 0.90 -6.79
N ALA A 115 19.08 1.10 -7.47
CA ALA A 115 18.94 0.78 -8.88
C ALA A 115 19.80 1.68 -9.77
N PHE A 116 19.98 2.96 -9.44
CA PHE A 116 20.90 3.85 -10.17
C PHE A 116 22.34 3.34 -10.10
N LEU A 117 22.81 2.95 -8.90
CA LEU A 117 24.15 2.40 -8.71
C LEU A 117 24.32 1.08 -9.47
N ALA A 118 23.35 0.17 -9.34
CA ALA A 118 23.38 -1.12 -10.02
C ALA A 118 23.28 -0.98 -11.55
N ALA A 119 22.40 -0.10 -12.05
CA ALA A 119 22.28 0.21 -13.48
C ALA A 119 23.57 0.81 -14.02
N THR A 120 24.22 1.69 -13.25
CA THR A 120 25.53 2.24 -13.63
C THR A 120 26.59 1.15 -13.69
N ALA A 121 26.66 0.29 -12.67
CA ALA A 121 27.62 -0.80 -12.64
C ALA A 121 27.42 -1.78 -13.82
N VAL A 122 26.19 -2.18 -14.08
CA VAL A 122 25.81 -3.07 -15.18
C VAL A 122 25.93 -2.39 -16.54
N THR A 123 25.97 -1.06 -16.63
CA THR A 123 26.14 -0.35 -17.91
C THR A 123 27.60 -0.11 -18.24
N ARG A 124 28.37 0.42 -17.26
CA ARG A 124 29.73 0.91 -17.43
C ARG A 124 30.80 -0.15 -17.21
N PHE A 125 30.58 -1.15 -16.35
CA PHE A 125 31.55 -2.21 -16.11
C PHE A 125 31.32 -3.43 -17.01
N ARG A 126 32.42 -4.00 -17.51
CA ARG A 126 32.43 -5.26 -18.26
C ARG A 126 32.83 -6.39 -17.32
N PHE A 127 31.89 -7.27 -16.98
CA PHE A 127 32.14 -8.45 -16.14
C PHE A 127 31.34 -9.66 -16.65
N ARG A 128 31.84 -10.86 -16.36
CA ARG A 128 31.38 -12.13 -16.97
C ARG A 128 29.90 -12.45 -16.73
N LEU A 129 29.33 -12.05 -15.59
CA LEU A 129 27.95 -12.34 -15.19
C LEU A 129 26.91 -11.29 -15.59
N ARG A 130 27.31 -10.25 -16.33
CA ARG A 130 26.44 -9.11 -16.67
C ARG A 130 25.12 -9.54 -17.33
N THR A 131 25.20 -10.39 -18.35
CA THR A 131 24.02 -10.87 -19.08
C THR A 131 23.15 -11.79 -18.22
N ALA A 132 23.78 -12.67 -17.43
CA ALA A 132 23.08 -13.56 -16.51
C ALA A 132 22.28 -12.78 -15.45
N LEU A 133 22.87 -11.73 -14.86
CA LEU A 133 22.17 -10.85 -13.91
C LEU A 133 20.96 -10.17 -14.54
N LEU A 134 21.11 -9.66 -15.76
CA LEU A 134 20.02 -9.01 -16.50
C LEU A 134 18.88 -9.99 -16.79
N ILE A 135 19.19 -11.23 -17.18
CA ILE A 135 18.18 -12.29 -17.38
C ILE A 135 17.51 -12.64 -16.05
N MET A 136 18.28 -12.77 -14.97
CA MET A 136 17.76 -13.06 -13.64
C MET A 136 16.78 -11.99 -13.16
N PHE A 137 17.04 -10.71 -13.43
CA PHE A 137 16.08 -9.64 -13.14
C PHE A 137 14.76 -9.79 -13.90
N LEU A 138 14.80 -10.22 -15.16
CA LEU A 138 13.58 -10.48 -15.95
C LEU A 138 12.80 -11.68 -15.39
N VAL A 139 13.51 -12.77 -15.06
CA VAL A 139 12.90 -13.97 -14.47
C VAL A 139 12.26 -13.66 -13.11
N ALA A 140 12.97 -12.90 -12.25
CA ALA A 140 12.45 -12.49 -10.95
C ALA A 140 11.16 -11.67 -11.06
N GLN A 141 10.97 -10.91 -12.15
CA GLN A 141 9.73 -10.15 -12.37
C GLN A 141 8.54 -11.01 -12.80
N MET A 142 8.78 -12.23 -13.29
CA MET A 142 7.70 -13.15 -13.66
C MET A 142 7.07 -13.83 -12.44
N VAL A 143 7.73 -13.75 -11.28
CA VAL A 143 7.22 -14.34 -10.05
C VAL A 143 6.07 -13.47 -9.52
N PRO A 144 4.86 -14.02 -9.34
CA PRO A 144 3.75 -13.29 -8.75
C PRO A 144 4.05 -13.01 -7.27
N VAL A 145 4.02 -11.73 -6.88
CA VAL A 145 4.35 -11.28 -5.52
C VAL A 145 3.34 -11.84 -4.52
N GLU A 146 2.10 -12.03 -4.96
CA GLU A 146 1.00 -12.59 -4.19
C GLU A 146 1.31 -14.01 -3.70
N ALA A 147 1.94 -14.83 -4.56
CA ALA A 147 2.35 -16.19 -4.19
C ALA A 147 3.48 -16.20 -3.15
N LEU A 148 4.24 -15.11 -3.04
CA LEU A 148 5.34 -14.99 -2.10
C LEU A 148 4.94 -14.40 -0.75
N THR A 149 3.69 -13.96 -0.59
CA THR A 149 3.27 -13.27 0.65
C THR A 149 3.36 -14.16 1.89
N ILE A 150 2.89 -15.42 1.79
CA ILE A 150 2.98 -16.41 2.89
C ILE A 150 4.44 -16.71 3.26
N PRO A 151 5.33 -17.09 2.33
CA PRO A 151 6.71 -17.37 2.69
C PRO A 151 7.46 -16.13 3.20
N LEU A 152 7.13 -14.93 2.70
CA LEU A 152 7.67 -13.67 3.24
C LEU A 152 7.24 -13.41 4.68
N PHE A 153 6.01 -13.75 5.04
CA PHE A 153 5.54 -13.66 6.42
C PHE A 153 6.39 -14.53 7.35
N PHE A 154 6.61 -15.80 6.99
CA PHE A 154 7.46 -16.70 7.78
C PHE A 154 8.90 -16.21 7.85
N LEU A 155 9.46 -15.73 6.73
CA LEU A 155 10.79 -15.14 6.70
C LEU A 155 10.90 -13.99 7.72
N MET A 156 9.97 -13.03 7.67
CA MET A 156 10.00 -11.86 8.57
C MET A 156 9.70 -12.20 10.04
N ARG A 157 8.89 -13.25 10.27
CA ARG A 157 8.68 -13.82 11.61
C ARG A 157 9.96 -14.35 12.20
N ASP A 158 10.70 -15.13 11.42
CA ASP A 158 11.94 -15.76 11.87
C ASP A 158 13.04 -14.70 12.10
N PHE A 159 12.99 -13.58 11.37
CA PHE A 159 13.80 -12.37 11.65
C PHE A 159 13.37 -11.59 12.92
N GLY A 160 12.31 -12.01 13.61
CA GLY A 160 11.79 -11.35 14.82
C GLY A 160 11.23 -9.95 14.58
N ARG A 161 10.95 -9.59 13.32
CA ARG A 161 10.54 -8.24 12.90
C ARG A 161 9.16 -8.29 12.26
N LEU A 162 8.18 -8.82 12.96
CA LEU A 162 6.77 -8.69 12.58
C LEU A 162 6.20 -7.36 13.08
N ASN A 163 5.15 -6.88 12.42
CA ASN A 163 4.42 -5.66 12.78
C ASN A 163 5.25 -4.37 12.80
N THR A 164 6.27 -4.28 11.94
CA THR A 164 7.03 -3.03 11.74
C THR A 164 6.92 -2.55 10.31
N LEU A 165 7.12 -1.25 10.07
CA LEU A 165 7.17 -0.72 8.69
C LEU A 165 8.32 -1.37 7.88
N GLY A 166 9.39 -1.81 8.54
CA GLY A 166 10.51 -2.51 7.90
C GLY A 166 10.11 -3.84 7.25
N THR A 167 9.14 -4.54 7.84
CA THR A 167 8.53 -5.77 7.31
C THR A 167 7.91 -5.56 5.93
N LEU A 168 7.42 -4.34 5.66
CA LEU A 168 6.87 -3.95 4.37
C LEU A 168 7.96 -3.36 3.47
N ILE A 169 8.80 -2.47 3.97
CA ILE A 169 9.77 -1.73 3.16
C ILE A 169 10.77 -2.67 2.46
N LEU A 170 11.37 -3.60 3.21
CA LEU A 170 12.49 -4.40 2.68
C LEU A 170 12.07 -5.33 1.52
N PRO A 171 10.98 -6.11 1.63
CA PRO A 171 10.52 -6.92 0.51
C PRO A 171 10.13 -6.07 -0.70
N HIS A 172 9.45 -4.94 -0.49
CA HIS A 172 9.04 -4.06 -1.59
C HIS A 172 10.23 -3.46 -2.32
N ILE A 173 11.33 -3.12 -1.63
CA ILE A 173 12.58 -2.72 -2.28
C ILE A 173 13.08 -3.89 -3.15
N ALA A 174 13.22 -5.09 -2.59
CA ALA A 174 13.74 -6.25 -3.32
C ALA A 174 12.97 -6.54 -4.62
N PHE A 175 11.63 -6.48 -4.58
CA PHE A 175 10.79 -6.68 -5.78
C PHE A 175 10.82 -5.51 -6.77
N SER A 176 11.09 -4.30 -6.29
CA SER A 176 11.17 -3.10 -7.12
C SER A 176 12.48 -3.02 -7.92
N LEU A 177 13.57 -3.56 -7.37
CA LEU A 177 14.92 -3.45 -7.94
C LEU A 177 15.04 -3.98 -9.37
N PRO A 178 14.55 -5.18 -9.74
CA PRO A 178 14.70 -5.69 -11.10
C PRO A 178 14.14 -4.74 -12.18
N PHE A 179 12.97 -4.17 -11.91
CA PHE A 179 12.32 -3.22 -12.81
C PHE A 179 13.08 -1.89 -12.84
N ALA A 180 13.40 -1.34 -11.68
CA ALA A 180 14.10 -0.07 -11.57
C ALA A 180 15.48 -0.11 -12.23
N ILE A 181 16.24 -1.20 -12.04
CA ILE A 181 17.56 -1.40 -12.64
C ILE A 181 17.43 -1.48 -14.16
N TRP A 182 16.44 -2.23 -14.67
CA TRP A 182 16.21 -2.36 -16.10
C TRP A 182 15.87 -1.02 -16.75
N MET A 183 14.99 -0.24 -16.11
CA MET A 183 14.56 1.06 -16.59
C MET A 183 15.72 2.08 -16.56
N LEU A 184 16.40 2.22 -15.42
CA LEU A 184 17.53 3.13 -15.26
C LEU A 184 18.73 2.78 -16.12
N ARG A 185 18.94 1.49 -16.42
CA ARG A 185 19.97 1.05 -17.37
C ARG A 185 19.79 1.70 -18.75
N GLY A 186 18.55 1.85 -19.22
CA GLY A 186 18.25 2.54 -20.47
C GLY A 186 18.73 3.99 -20.46
N PHE A 187 18.43 4.71 -19.38
CA PHE A 187 18.83 6.11 -19.19
C PHE A 187 20.33 6.28 -19.02
N VAL A 188 20.98 5.43 -18.22
CA VAL A 188 22.45 5.48 -18.04
C VAL A 188 23.18 5.18 -19.34
N LYS A 189 22.66 4.26 -20.16
CA LYS A 189 23.24 3.92 -21.47
C LYS A 189 23.08 5.05 -22.49
N ALA A 190 22.06 5.90 -22.34
CA ALA A 190 21.85 7.04 -23.24
C ALA A 190 22.92 8.14 -23.06
N VAL A 191 23.58 8.20 -21.90
CA VAL A 191 24.70 9.12 -21.67
C VAL A 191 25.96 8.59 -22.37
N PRO A 192 26.56 9.32 -23.34
CA PRO A 192 27.75 8.86 -24.06
C PRO A 192 28.93 8.49 -23.14
N GLU A 193 29.71 7.46 -23.50
CA GLU A 193 30.95 7.09 -22.80
C GLU A 193 32.03 8.18 -22.91
N ALA A 194 32.05 8.93 -24.02
CA ALA A 194 32.98 10.05 -24.23
C ALA A 194 32.90 11.14 -23.15
N LEU A 195 31.75 11.31 -22.48
CA LEU A 195 31.61 12.24 -21.35
C LEU A 195 32.40 11.78 -20.11
N GLU A 196 32.45 10.46 -19.86
CA GLU A 196 33.25 9.89 -18.77
C GLU A 196 34.74 10.01 -19.07
N GLU A 197 35.13 9.75 -20.32
CA GLU A 197 36.52 9.89 -20.78
C GLU A 197 36.99 11.34 -20.71
N ALA A 198 36.19 12.31 -21.17
CA ALA A 198 36.50 13.74 -21.08
C ALA A 198 36.66 14.18 -19.62
N ALA A 199 35.72 13.81 -18.74
CA ALA A 199 35.81 14.14 -17.32
C ALA A 199 37.07 13.52 -16.67
N CYS A 200 37.47 12.31 -17.07
CA CYS A 200 38.69 11.68 -16.58
C CYS A 200 39.96 12.42 -17.05
N ILE A 201 39.98 12.93 -18.29
CA ILE A 201 41.08 13.77 -18.82
C ILE A 201 41.17 15.08 -18.03
N ASP A 202 40.03 15.65 -17.63
CA ASP A 202 39.94 16.84 -16.76
C ASP A 202 40.28 16.54 -15.27
N GLY A 203 40.71 15.32 -14.96
CA GLY A 203 41.13 14.90 -13.62
C GLY A 203 39.97 14.58 -12.66
N ALA A 204 38.75 14.39 -13.15
CA ALA A 204 37.64 13.94 -12.32
C ALA A 204 37.79 12.46 -11.93
N SER A 205 37.62 12.15 -10.65
CA SER A 205 37.53 10.76 -10.19
C SER A 205 36.21 10.11 -10.62
N ARG A 206 36.16 8.77 -10.69
CA ARG A 206 34.93 8.02 -11.04
C ARG A 206 33.75 8.36 -10.13
N THR A 207 33.98 8.51 -8.83
CA THR A 207 32.94 8.90 -7.86
C THR A 207 32.44 10.31 -8.11
N ARG A 208 33.35 11.23 -8.49
CA ARG A 208 32.99 12.60 -8.85
C ARG A 208 32.13 12.61 -10.12
N PHE A 209 32.55 11.89 -11.16
CA PHE A 209 31.77 11.73 -12.38
C PHE A 209 30.37 11.15 -12.08
N LEU A 210 30.29 10.08 -11.28
CA LEU A 210 29.04 9.42 -10.91
C LEU A 210 28.02 10.40 -10.32
N TRP A 211 28.41 11.17 -9.30
CA TRP A 211 27.46 12.02 -8.55
C TRP A 211 27.30 13.43 -9.12
N GLN A 212 28.36 14.02 -9.69
CA GLN A 212 28.33 15.41 -10.16
C GLN A 212 27.95 15.54 -11.64
N ILE A 213 28.13 14.48 -12.45
CA ILE A 213 27.90 14.52 -13.89
C ILE A 213 26.81 13.51 -14.30
N LEU A 214 27.00 12.22 -13.98
CA LEU A 214 26.09 11.18 -14.44
C LEU A 214 24.71 11.25 -13.75
N PHE A 215 24.69 11.39 -12.42
CA PHE A 215 23.44 11.45 -11.65
C PHE A 215 22.48 12.57 -12.12
N PRO A 216 22.90 13.85 -12.28
CA PRO A 216 21.99 14.89 -12.77
C PRO A 216 21.52 14.65 -14.22
N LEU A 217 22.36 14.06 -15.08
CA LEU A 217 21.97 13.71 -16.45
C LEU A 217 20.91 12.58 -16.50
N VAL A 218 20.97 11.65 -15.55
CA VAL A 218 20.04 10.52 -15.44
C VAL A 218 18.79 10.88 -14.61
N LEU A 219 18.77 12.05 -13.96
CA LEU A 219 17.69 12.50 -13.08
C LEU A 219 16.29 12.43 -13.71
N PRO A 220 16.06 12.81 -14.99
CA PRO A 220 14.74 12.65 -15.62
C PRO A 220 14.27 11.19 -15.65
N GLY A 221 15.20 10.27 -15.90
CA GLY A 221 14.94 8.83 -15.86
C GLY A 221 14.68 8.30 -14.46
N LEU A 222 15.35 8.87 -13.46
CA LEU A 222 15.14 8.54 -12.05
C LEU A 222 13.78 9.00 -11.56
N VAL A 223 13.32 10.19 -11.97
CA VAL A 223 11.96 10.68 -11.70
C VAL A 223 10.93 9.78 -12.37
N ALA A 224 11.08 9.45 -13.66
CA ALA A 224 10.16 8.55 -14.35
C ALA A 224 10.10 7.19 -13.67
N THR A 225 11.26 6.60 -13.34
CA THR A 225 11.33 5.31 -12.64
C THR A 225 10.65 5.37 -11.28
N SER A 226 10.87 6.45 -10.52
CA SER A 226 10.23 6.66 -9.22
C SER A 226 8.71 6.70 -9.30
N VAL A 227 8.15 7.37 -10.32
CA VAL A 227 6.70 7.39 -10.57
C VAL A 227 6.17 5.99 -10.88
N PHE A 228 6.85 5.24 -11.75
CA PHE A 228 6.45 3.85 -12.05
C PHE A 228 6.52 2.94 -10.82
N LEU A 229 7.55 3.09 -9.99
CA LEU A 229 7.66 2.35 -8.75
C LEU A 229 6.50 2.68 -7.81
N HIS A 230 6.18 3.95 -7.64
CA HIS A 230 5.04 4.37 -6.82
C HIS A 230 3.72 3.76 -7.31
N LEU A 231 3.43 3.85 -8.62
CA LEU A 231 2.24 3.25 -9.22
C LEU A 231 2.18 1.73 -9.04
N ARG A 232 3.33 1.05 -9.08
CA ARG A 232 3.40 -0.40 -8.85
C ARG A 232 3.08 -0.76 -7.40
N LEU A 233 3.50 0.07 -6.44
CA LEU A 233 3.18 -0.11 -5.03
C LEU A 233 1.68 0.08 -4.75
N GLU A 234 1.02 1.02 -5.43
CA GLU A 234 -0.43 1.22 -5.30
C GLU A 234 -1.27 0.08 -5.89
N ARG A 235 -0.77 -0.59 -6.93
CA ARG A 235 -1.45 -1.72 -7.56
C ARG A 235 -1.34 -3.01 -6.77
N LEU A 236 -0.33 -3.14 -5.92
CA LEU A 236 -0.28 -4.24 -4.96
C LEU A 236 -1.41 -4.00 -3.96
N PRO A 237 -2.26 -5.00 -3.68
CA PRO A 237 -3.31 -4.88 -2.68
C PRO A 237 -2.67 -4.79 -1.28
N LEU A 238 -2.09 -3.64 -0.95
CA LEU A 238 -1.71 -3.24 0.41
C LEU A 238 -2.93 -3.26 1.36
N ARG A 239 -4.13 -3.39 0.80
CA ARG A 239 -5.38 -3.66 1.51
C ARG A 239 -5.53 -5.07 2.08
N GLN A 240 -4.65 -6.03 1.83
CA GLN A 240 -4.82 -7.42 2.30
C GLN A 240 -3.82 -7.85 3.38
N VAL A 241 -2.75 -7.08 3.62
CA VAL A 241 -1.65 -7.51 4.53
C VAL A 241 -1.88 -7.09 5.99
N VAL A 242 -2.88 -6.26 6.27
CA VAL A 242 -3.30 -5.90 7.65
C VAL A 242 -4.47 -6.76 8.13
N HIS A 243 -4.87 -7.80 7.37
CA HIS A 243 -6.05 -8.63 7.67
C HIS A 243 -5.76 -9.92 8.46
N HIS A 244 -4.58 -10.04 9.05
CA HIS A 244 -4.29 -11.09 10.03
C HIS A 244 -3.69 -10.48 11.29
N GLN A 245 -4.45 -9.61 11.95
CA GLN A 245 -4.41 -9.40 13.39
C GLN A 245 -5.82 -9.14 13.88
#